data_AF-A0A1F5YJG6-F1
#
_entry.id   AF-A0A1F5YJG6-F1
#
_cell.length_a   1.000
_cell.length_b   1.000
_cell.length_c   1.000
_cell.angle_alpha   90.00
_cell.angle_beta   90.00
_cell.angle_gamma   90.00
#
_symmetry.space_group_name_H-M   'P 1'
#
loop_
_entity.id
_entity.type
_entity.pdbx_description
1 polymer ?
#
loop_
_entity_poly.entity_id
_entity_poly.type
_entity_poly.pdbx_seq_one_letter_code
_entity_poly.pdbx_strand_id
1 'polypeptide(L)' 'MGRLTVTIDRSLCIGAASCIAVAPKAYKLDGEAKAIFLDTADEESEQAIIDSAKACPVAAIIIHDENGKQIFP' A
#
# COMPACT_ATOMS: atom_id res chain seq x y z
N MET A 1 10.05 15.03 1.27
CA MET A 1 9.09 13.92 1.24
C MET A 1 9.52 12.94 2.30
N GLY A 2 8.68 12.76 3.31
CA GLY A 2 8.95 11.87 4.45
C GLY A 2 9.03 10.43 3.94
N ARG A 3 9.96 9.66 4.50
CA ARG A 3 10.17 8.27 4.07
C ARG A 3 9.10 7.38 4.71
N LEU A 4 7.96 7.20 4.04
CA LEU A 4 6.99 6.19 4.43
C LEU A 4 7.51 4.80 4.04
N THR A 5 7.46 3.86 4.98
CA THR A 5 7.77 2.45 4.73
C THR A 5 6.47 1.68 4.58
N VAL A 6 6.23 1.15 3.37
CA VAL A 6 5.05 0.34 3.06
C VAL A 6 5.43 -1.14 3.07
N THR A 7 4.62 -1.96 3.72
CA THR A 7 4.77 -3.42 3.79
C THR A 7 3.42 -4.06 3.46
N ILE A 8 3.41 -5.06 2.59
CA ILE A 8 2.18 -5.76 2.19
C ILE A 8 2.23 -7.19 2.72
N ASP A 9 1.28 -7.54 3.59
CA ASP A 9 1.08 -8.91 4.02
C ASP A 9 0.32 -9.69 2.94
N ARG A 10 1.06 -10.50 2.19
CA ARG A 10 0.52 -11.36 1.12
C ARG A 10 -0.43 -12.45 1.64
N SER A 11 -0.31 -12.82 2.91
CA SER A 11 -1.19 -13.81 3.54
C SER A 11 -2.59 -13.25 3.74
N LEU A 12 -2.68 -11.97 4.15
CA LEU A 12 -3.94 -11.25 4.31
C LEU A 12 -4.49 -10.72 3.00
N CYS A 13 -3.65 -10.38 2.04
CA CYS A 13 -4.08 -9.79 0.77
C CYS A 13 -5.02 -10.73 -0.01
N ILE A 14 -6.30 -10.37 -0.12
CA ILE A 14 -7.32 -11.15 -0.86
C ILE A 14 -7.43 -10.77 -2.35
N GLY A 15 -6.55 -9.89 -2.85
CA GLY A 15 -6.59 -9.44 -4.25
C GLY A 15 -7.77 -8.52 -4.58
N ALA A 16 -8.30 -7.77 -3.60
CA ALA A 16 -9.44 -6.87 -3.80
C ALA A 16 -9.17 -5.68 -4.75
N ALA A 17 -7.91 -5.41 -5.09
CA ALA A 17 -7.46 -4.30 -5.94
C ALA A 17 -7.86 -2.87 -5.46
N SER A 18 -8.39 -2.71 -4.24
CA SER A 18 -8.79 -1.42 -3.68
C SER A 18 -7.62 -0.44 -3.57
N CYS A 19 -6.42 -0.93 -3.26
CA CYS A 19 -5.22 -0.10 -3.19
C CYS A 19 -4.81 0.48 -4.55
N ILE A 20 -4.98 -0.29 -5.63
CA ILE A 20 -4.70 0.15 -7.01
C ILE A 20 -5.72 1.20 -7.44
N ALA A 21 -6.98 1.09 -7.01
CA ALA A 21 -7.99 2.10 -7.31
C ALA A 21 -7.68 3.47 -6.70
N VAL A 22 -7.00 3.50 -5.55
CA VAL A 22 -6.62 4.75 -4.85
C VAL A 22 -5.24 5.26 -5.28
N ALA A 23 -4.27 4.36 -5.43
CA ALA A 23 -2.87 4.68 -5.77
C ALA A 23 -2.37 3.78 -6.92
N PRO A 24 -2.87 3.98 -8.15
CA PRO A 24 -2.62 3.09 -9.29
C PRO A 24 -1.15 3.04 -9.72
N LYS A 25 -0.35 4.05 -9.40
CA LYS A 25 1.08 4.05 -9.72
C LYS A 25 1.93 3.39 -8.62
N ALA A 26 1.43 3.26 -7.41
CA ALA A 26 2.16 2.61 -6.30
C ALA A 26 1.91 1.11 -6.19
N TYR A 27 0.78 0.62 -6.72
CA TYR A 27 0.37 -0.78 -6.55
C TYR A 27 0.06 -1.47 -7.88
N LYS A 28 0.30 -2.77 -7.91
CA LYS A 28 -0.14 -3.66 -8.99
C LYS A 28 -0.55 -5.01 -8.41
N LEU A 29 -1.36 -5.78 -9.13
CA LEU A 29 -1.52 -7.21 -8.83
C LEU A 29 -0.47 -8.01 -9.60
N ASP A 30 0.16 -8.95 -8.91
CA ASP A 30 1.00 -9.95 -9.56
C ASP A 30 0.18 -11.13 -10.13
N GLY A 31 0.88 -12.15 -10.61
CA GLY A 31 0.26 -13.35 -11.20
C GLY A 31 -0.55 -14.20 -10.21
N GLU A 32 -0.41 -13.98 -8.90
CA GLU A 32 -1.17 -14.66 -7.86
C GLU A 32 -2.38 -13.84 -7.38
N ALA A 33 -2.70 -12.75 -8.10
CA ALA A 33 -3.68 -11.74 -7.69
C ALA A 33 -3.34 -11.09 -6.33
N LYS A 34 -2.06 -11.01 -5.98
CA LYS A 34 -1.59 -10.34 -4.75
C LYS A 34 -1.08 -8.96 -5.07
N ALA A 35 -1.41 -8.00 -4.21
CA ALA A 35 -0.90 -6.65 -4.33
C ALA A 35 0.62 -6.65 -4.12
N ILE A 36 1.33 -5.99 -5.02
CA ILE A 36 2.76 -5.69 -4.95
C ILE A 36 2.94 -4.18 -4.97
N PHE A 37 3.99 -3.72 -4.28
CA PHE A 37 4.38 -2.31 -4.27
C PHE A 37 5.36 -2.05 -5.42
N LEU A 38 5.20 -0.91 -6.09
CA LEU A 38 6.00 -0.53 -7.25
C LEU A 38 7.01 0.57 -6.88
N ASP A 39 8.13 0.58 -7.59
CA ASP A 39 9.14 1.65 -7.46
C ASP A 39 8.59 3.02 -7.90
N THR A 40 7.54 3.05 -8.72
CA THR A 40 6.81 4.25 -9.15
C THR A 40 5.89 4.83 -8.08
N ALA A 41 5.97 4.32 -6.83
CA ALA A 41 5.23 4.88 -5.71
C ALA A 41 5.66 6.33 -5.36
N ASP A 42 6.84 6.78 -5.80
CA ASP A 42 7.27 8.17 -5.67
C ASP A 42 6.42 9.14 -6.51
N GLU A 43 5.74 8.63 -7.53
CA GLU A 43 4.80 9.40 -8.35
C GLU A 43 3.43 9.59 -7.67
N GLU A 44 3.18 8.90 -6.56
CA GLU A 44 1.98 9.05 -5.74
C GLU A 44 2.26 9.99 -4.55
N SER A 45 1.22 10.68 -4.09
CA SER A 45 1.33 11.46 -2.86
C SER A 45 1.35 10.55 -1.63
N GLU A 46 2.08 10.95 -0.58
CA GLU A 46 2.07 10.25 0.72
C GLU A 46 0.63 10.00 1.23
N GLN A 47 -0.27 10.97 1.03
CA GLN A 47 -1.67 10.86 1.38
C GLN A 47 -2.39 9.75 0.59
N ALA A 48 -2.13 9.64 -0.72
CA ALA A 48 -2.68 8.58 -1.56
C ALA A 48 -2.19 7.19 -1.13
N ILE A 49 -0.91 7.07 -0.73
CA ILE A 49 -0.37 5.83 -0.16
C ILE A 49 -1.12 5.47 1.14
N ILE A 50 -1.32 6.43 2.04
CA ILE A 50 -2.06 6.21 3.29
C ILE A 50 -3.51 5.80 3.03
N ASP A 51 -4.21 6.50 2.14
CA ASP A 51 -5.61 6.22 1.83
C ASP A 51 -5.78 4.90 1.07
N SER A 52 -4.80 4.48 0.28
CA SER A 52 -4.78 3.17 -0.37
C SER A 52 -4.73 2.01 0.63
N ALA A 53 -4.01 2.20 1.75
CA ALA A 53 -3.96 1.22 2.81
C ALA A 53 -5.29 1.15 3.58
N LYS A 54 -5.90 2.31 3.88
CA LYS A 54 -7.25 2.38 4.48
C LYS A 54 -8.33 1.77 3.59
N ALA A 55 -8.18 1.83 2.27
CA ALA A 55 -9.11 1.23 1.33
C ALA A 55 -9.03 -0.32 1.33
N CYS A 56 -7.99 -0.92 1.93
CA CYS A 56 -7.86 -2.37 1.99
C CYS A 56 -8.90 -2.96 2.97
N PRO A 57 -9.84 -3.80 2.51
CA PRO A 57 -10.90 -4.35 3.36
C PRO A 57 -10.40 -5.32 4.44
N VAL A 58 -9.19 -5.83 4.26
CA VAL A 58 -8.53 -6.82 5.13
C VAL A 58 -7.28 -6.27 5.80
N ALA A 59 -7.04 -4.95 5.68
CA ALA A 59 -5.89 -4.26 6.28
C ALA A 59 -4.52 -4.94 5.98
N ALA A 60 -4.34 -5.46 4.77
CA ALA A 60 -3.12 -6.15 4.37
C ALA A 60 -1.93 -5.21 4.08
N ILE A 61 -2.14 -3.89 4.06
CA ILE A 61 -1.12 -2.90 3.76
C ILE A 61 -0.77 -2.16 5.04
N ILE A 62 0.49 -2.27 5.46
CA ILE A 62 1.04 -1.68 6.67
C ILE A 62 1.95 -0.53 6.26
N ILE A 63 1.78 0.62 6.90
CA ILE A 63 2.52 1.85 6.68
C ILE A 63 3.17 2.27 7.98
N HIS A 64 4.48 2.49 7.92
CA HIS A 64 5.26 3.13 8.97
C HIS A 64 5.77 4.49 8.50
N ASP A 65 5.86 5.42 9.44
CA ASP A 65 6.57 6.68 9.28
C ASP A 65 8.10 6.47 9.26
N GLU A 66 8.85 7.51 8.91
CA GLU A 66 10.32 7.51 8.92
C GLU A 66 10.92 7.18 10.30
N ASN A 67 10.17 7.46 11.35
CA ASN A 67 10.52 7.15 12.75
C ASN A 67 10.19 5.70 13.15
N GLY A 68 9.69 4.86 12.23
CA GLY A 68 9.21 3.51 12.50
C GLY A 68 7.85 3.48 13.22
N LYS A 69 7.16 4.62 13.34
CA LYS A 69 5.83 4.69 13.94
C LYS A 69 4.81 4.12 12.96
N GLN A 70 4.05 3.12 13.37
CA GLN A 70 2.95 2.57 12.57
C GLN A 70 1.85 3.63 12.40
N ILE A 71 1.56 3.97 11.15
CA ILE A 71 0.49 4.89 10.75
C ILE A 71 -0.80 4.10 10.47
N PHE A 72 -0.67 2.94 9.83
CA PHE A 72 -1.80 2.09 9.47
C PHE A 72 -1.32 0.65 9.20
N PRO A 73 -2.15 -0.39 9.41
CA PRO A 73 -3.34 -0.37 10.26
C PRO A 73 -3.02 0.10 11.68
#